data_AF-A0A077B100-F1
#
_entry.id   AF-A0A077B100-F1
#
_cell.length_a   1.000
_cell.length_b   1.000
_cell.length_c   1.000
_cell.angle_alpha   90.00
_cell.angle_beta   90.00
_cell.angle_gamma   90.00
#
_symmetry.space_group_name_H-M   'P 1'
#
loop_
_entity.id
_entity.type
_entity.pdbx_description
1 polymer ?
#
loop_
_entity_poly.entity_id
_entity_poly.type
_entity_poly.pdbx_seq_one_letter_code
_entity_poly.pdbx_strand_id
1 'polypeptide(L)'
;YALFDKYFKRIGNCTNPTSCPGGTGRESMHYLLSWYYAWGGALDSSAGWAWRIESSHSHFGYQNPFAAWVLSTQSAFIPRSPTAQQDWGTSLNRQVEFYQWLQSAEGAIAGGATNSWGGAYGTPPAEVQNSTFYGMFYDWQPVYPDP
;
A
#
# COMPACT_ATOMS: atom_id res chain seq x y z
N TYR A 1 0.51 -2.47 -9.68
CA TYR A 1 0.59 -3.50 -8.63
C TYR A 1 0.88 -2.90 -7.28
N ALA A 2 1.96 -2.13 -7.08
CA ALA A 2 2.33 -1.51 -5.79
C ALA A 2 1.25 -0.75 -4.99
N LEU A 3 0.03 -0.56 -5.50
CA LEU A 3 -1.08 0.12 -4.84
C LEU A 3 -1.99 -0.81 -4.02
N PHE A 4 -1.72 -2.11 -4.01
CA PHE A 4 -2.54 -3.14 -3.34
C PHE A 4 -1.82 -3.76 -2.13
N ASP A 5 -2.63 -4.22 -1.18
CA ASP A 5 -2.20 -5.10 -0.10
C ASP A 5 -1.50 -6.37 -0.60
N LYS A 6 -0.52 -6.88 0.15
CA LYS A 6 0.33 -8.02 -0.23
C LYS A 6 -0.43 -9.25 -0.71
N TYR A 7 -1.55 -9.59 -0.07
CA TYR A 7 -2.36 -10.75 -0.44
C TYR A 7 -3.78 -10.33 -0.83
N PHE A 8 -3.92 -9.11 -1.35
CA PHE A 8 -5.20 -8.53 -1.72
C PHE A 8 -6.24 -8.59 -0.59
N LYS A 9 -5.82 -8.51 0.69
CA LYS A 9 -6.75 -8.32 1.80
C LYS A 9 -7.38 -6.94 1.72
N ARG A 10 -8.63 -6.84 2.18
CA ARG A 10 -9.32 -5.55 2.27
C ARG A 10 -8.49 -4.58 3.12
N ILE A 11 -8.38 -3.33 2.67
CA ILE A 11 -7.72 -2.28 3.42
C ILE A 11 -8.58 -1.87 4.60
N GLY A 12 -7.95 -1.78 5.78
CA GLY A 12 -8.55 -1.19 6.97
C GLY A 12 -8.85 -2.20 8.07
N ASN A 13 -8.27 -1.98 9.25
CA ASN A 13 -8.50 -2.75 10.47
C ASN A 13 -8.28 -4.27 10.29
N CYS A 14 -7.32 -4.65 9.46
CA CYS A 14 -6.98 -6.04 9.19
C CYS A 14 -6.06 -6.61 10.29
N THR A 15 -6.66 -7.07 11.40
CA THR A 15 -5.93 -7.50 12.62
C THR A 15 -5.97 -9.00 12.90
N ASN A 16 -6.50 -9.79 11.97
CA ASN A 16 -6.45 -11.24 12.06
C ASN A 16 -6.42 -11.86 10.65
N PRO A 17 -5.46 -12.77 10.34
CA PRO A 17 -5.27 -13.29 8.99
C PRO A 17 -6.44 -14.16 8.48
N THR A 18 -7.17 -14.82 9.39
CA THR A 18 -8.28 -15.73 9.04
C THR A 18 -9.60 -14.99 8.92
N SER A 19 -9.86 -13.96 9.74
CA SER A 19 -11.11 -13.19 9.68
C SER A 19 -11.03 -11.95 8.79
N CYS A 20 -9.84 -11.40 8.54
CA CYS A 20 -9.68 -10.30 7.59
C CYS A 20 -10.05 -10.77 6.18
N PRO A 21 -11.07 -10.19 5.54
CA PRO A 21 -11.56 -10.69 4.26
C PRO A 21 -10.59 -10.36 3.13
N GLY A 22 -10.60 -11.19 2.09
CA GLY A 22 -10.08 -10.79 0.79
C GLY A 22 -10.86 -9.59 0.26
N GLY A 23 -10.18 -8.65 -0.38
CA GLY A 23 -10.80 -7.52 -1.05
C GLY A 23 -11.39 -7.93 -2.39
N THR A 24 -12.53 -7.33 -2.75
CA THR A 24 -13.10 -7.43 -4.10
C THR A 24 -12.87 -6.14 -4.87
N GLY A 25 -12.47 -6.24 -6.15
CA GLY A 25 -12.18 -5.06 -6.98
C GLY A 25 -11.04 -4.22 -6.39
N ARG A 26 -11.36 -3.01 -5.93
CA ARG A 26 -10.39 -2.04 -5.36
C ARG A 26 -10.37 -2.00 -3.84
N GLU A 27 -11.13 -2.86 -3.16
CA GLU A 27 -11.17 -2.90 -1.69
C GLU A 27 -9.80 -3.20 -1.05
N SER A 28 -8.89 -3.83 -1.80
CA SER A 28 -7.52 -4.10 -1.38
C SER A 28 -6.50 -3.06 -1.86
N MET A 29 -6.95 -1.97 -2.52
CA MET A 29 -6.06 -0.87 -2.93
C MET A 29 -5.91 0.16 -1.81
N HIS A 30 -4.71 0.29 -1.27
CA HIS A 30 -4.37 1.40 -0.36
C HIS A 30 -3.98 2.68 -1.12
N TYR A 31 -3.72 2.60 -2.43
CA TYR A 31 -3.36 3.73 -3.31
C TYR A 31 -2.02 4.44 -2.99
N LEU A 32 -1.24 3.93 -2.05
CA LEU A 32 0.17 4.30 -1.84
C LEU A 32 1.11 3.42 -2.65
N LEU A 33 2.32 3.93 -2.94
CA LEU A 33 3.43 3.12 -3.45
C LEU A 33 4.01 2.30 -2.29
N SER A 34 3.67 1.01 -2.23
CA SER A 34 4.19 0.10 -1.21
C SER A 34 5.61 -0.39 -1.52
N TRP A 35 6.25 -1.01 -0.53
CA TRP A 35 7.67 -1.37 -0.56
C TRP A 35 8.10 -2.19 -1.78
N TYR A 36 7.22 -3.09 -2.26
CA TYR A 36 7.46 -3.90 -3.43
C TYR A 36 6.16 -4.40 -4.03
N TYR A 37 6.28 -4.89 -5.26
CA TYR A 37 5.43 -5.94 -5.80
C TYR A 37 6.32 -7.00 -6.40
N ALA A 38 5.87 -8.25 -6.35
CA ALA A 38 6.61 -9.40 -6.84
C ALA A 38 5.68 -10.34 -7.60
N TRP A 39 6.27 -11.13 -8.50
CA TRP A 39 5.55 -12.12 -9.28
C TRP A 39 6.47 -13.32 -9.52
N GLY A 40 5.86 -14.47 -9.76
CA GLY A 40 6.60 -15.70 -10.04
C GLY A 40 5.73 -16.74 -10.72
N GLY A 41 6.35 -17.82 -11.16
CA GLY A 41 5.67 -18.91 -11.83
C GLY A 41 6.57 -20.12 -12.01
N ALA A 42 5.96 -21.25 -12.33
CA ALA A 42 6.68 -22.48 -12.61
C ALA A 42 7.54 -22.33 -13.88
N LEU A 43 8.73 -22.93 -13.85
CA LEU A 43 9.54 -23.10 -15.05
C LEU A 43 9.04 -24.27 -15.91
N ASP A 44 8.48 -25.29 -15.25
CA ASP A 44 7.88 -26.45 -15.92
C ASP A 44 6.43 -26.14 -16.31
N SER A 45 6.13 -26.29 -17.59
CA SER A 45 4.78 -26.10 -18.14
C SER A 45 3.77 -27.12 -17.61
N SER A 46 4.22 -28.26 -17.07
CA SER A 46 3.36 -29.28 -16.47
C SER A 46 2.81 -28.86 -15.10
N ALA A 47 3.45 -27.92 -14.40
CA ALA A 47 3.03 -27.51 -13.06
C ALA A 47 1.88 -26.49 -13.06
N GLY A 48 1.78 -25.65 -14.11
CA GLY A 48 0.60 -24.83 -14.37
C GLY A 48 0.28 -23.72 -13.36
N TRP A 49 1.25 -23.21 -12.60
CA TRP A 49 1.02 -22.17 -11.58
C TRP A 49 1.84 -20.89 -11.79
N ALA A 50 1.26 -19.77 -11.36
CA ALA A 50 1.88 -18.46 -11.27
C ALA A 50 1.26 -17.68 -10.10
N TRP A 51 1.97 -16.67 -9.60
CA TRP A 51 1.52 -15.82 -8.50
C TRP A 51 1.96 -14.37 -8.68
N ARG A 52 1.23 -13.48 -8.01
CA ARG A 52 1.58 -12.08 -7.79
C ARG A 52 1.30 -11.75 -6.34
N ILE A 53 2.15 -10.92 -5.77
CA ILE A 53 1.95 -10.30 -4.46
C ILE A 53 2.44 -8.86 -4.52
N GLU A 54 1.95 -8.08 -3.60
CA GLU A 54 2.33 -6.69 -3.42
C GLU A 54 2.97 -6.53 -2.05
N SER A 55 2.83 -5.37 -1.44
CA SER A 55 3.27 -5.13 -0.07
C SER A 55 2.17 -4.40 0.68
N SER A 56 1.86 -4.89 1.88
CA SER A 56 0.95 -4.22 2.81
C SER A 56 1.61 -3.04 3.52
N HIS A 57 2.93 -2.86 3.37
CA HIS A 57 3.73 -1.82 4.02
C HIS A 57 4.09 -0.72 3.02
N SER A 58 3.79 0.53 3.39
CA SER A 58 4.12 1.72 2.60
C SER A 58 4.95 2.69 3.43
N HIS A 59 6.08 3.13 2.87
CA HIS A 59 6.99 4.09 3.49
C HIS A 59 6.86 5.45 2.81
N PHE A 60 6.86 6.55 3.56
CA PHE A 60 6.67 7.90 2.99
C PHE A 60 7.70 8.22 1.91
N GLY A 61 8.96 7.82 2.12
CA GLY A 61 10.07 8.05 1.18
C GLY A 61 9.93 7.38 -0.19
N TYR A 62 8.99 6.44 -0.36
CA TYR A 62 8.71 5.80 -1.65
C TYR A 62 7.62 6.51 -2.44
N GLN A 63 6.86 7.40 -1.80
CA GLN A 63 5.79 8.11 -2.48
C GLN A 63 6.39 9.06 -3.52
N ASN A 64 5.66 9.26 -4.62
CA ASN A 64 6.04 10.16 -5.70
C ASN A 64 4.80 10.85 -6.27
N PRO A 65 4.31 11.92 -5.61
CA PRO A 65 3.14 12.66 -6.06
C PRO A 65 3.33 13.24 -7.48
N PHE A 66 4.56 13.59 -7.86
CA PHE A 66 4.83 14.08 -9.21
C PHE A 66 4.52 13.01 -10.28
N ALA A 67 5.01 11.78 -10.09
CA ALA A 67 4.70 10.68 -10.99
C ALA A 67 3.18 10.38 -11.03
N ALA A 68 2.51 10.37 -9.87
CA ALA A 68 1.07 10.17 -9.81
C ALA A 68 0.29 11.27 -10.55
N TRP A 69 0.73 12.53 -10.45
CA TRP A 69 0.17 13.65 -11.20
C TRP A 69 0.38 13.50 -12.70
N VAL A 70 1.60 13.16 -13.15
CA VAL A 70 1.89 12.93 -14.57
C VAL A 70 0.97 11.84 -15.14
N LEU A 71 0.85 10.71 -14.44
CA LEU A 71 0.09 9.53 -14.89
C LEU A 71 -1.43 9.70 -14.83
N SER A 72 -1.94 10.75 -14.15
CA SER A 72 -3.37 11.02 -14.03
C SER A 72 -3.86 12.24 -14.81
N THR A 73 -2.96 13.17 -15.16
CA THR A 73 -3.35 14.47 -15.75
C THR A 73 -2.73 14.74 -17.12
N GLN A 74 -1.54 14.19 -17.41
CA GLN A 74 -0.83 14.51 -18.64
C GLN A 74 -1.23 13.53 -19.74
N SER A 75 -1.97 14.00 -20.75
CA SER A 75 -2.53 13.17 -21.82
C SER A 75 -1.52 12.27 -22.53
N ALA A 76 -0.28 12.73 -22.68
CA ALA A 76 0.81 11.97 -23.27
C ALA A 76 1.29 10.78 -22.40
N PHE A 77 1.01 10.79 -21.10
CA PHE A 77 1.51 9.82 -20.12
C PHE A 77 0.42 9.00 -19.42
N ILE A 78 -0.86 9.35 -19.57
CA ILE A 78 -1.96 8.55 -19.01
C ILE A 78 -1.89 7.12 -19.57
N PRO A 79 -1.79 6.09 -18.72
CA PRO A 79 -1.75 4.72 -19.20
C PRO A 79 -3.06 4.34 -19.91
N ARG A 80 -2.95 3.51 -20.95
CA ARG A 80 -4.08 3.14 -21.81
C ARG A 80 -5.12 2.23 -21.15
N SER A 81 -4.82 1.64 -19.99
CA SER A 81 -5.80 0.77 -19.33
C SER A 81 -6.98 1.61 -18.84
N PRO A 82 -8.23 1.09 -18.93
CA PRO A 82 -9.44 1.91 -18.74
C PRO A 82 -9.54 2.64 -17.41
N THR A 83 -8.84 2.17 -16.39
CA THR A 83 -8.95 2.69 -15.02
C THR A 83 -7.69 3.38 -14.50
N ALA A 84 -6.57 3.30 -15.21
CA ALA A 84 -5.29 3.77 -14.68
C ALA A 84 -5.31 5.26 -14.34
N GLN A 85 -5.98 6.08 -15.16
CA GLN A 85 -6.09 7.51 -14.88
C GLN A 85 -6.75 7.77 -13.52
N GLN A 86 -7.87 7.07 -13.25
CA GLN A 86 -8.60 7.19 -11.98
C GLN A 86 -7.77 6.65 -10.81
N ASP A 87 -7.10 5.51 -10.99
CA ASP A 87 -6.30 4.88 -9.94
C ASP A 87 -5.10 5.76 -9.56
N TRP A 88 -4.42 6.36 -10.54
CA TRP A 88 -3.34 7.32 -10.30
C TRP A 88 -3.82 8.66 -9.74
N GLY A 89 -5.00 9.14 -10.17
CA GLY A 89 -5.60 10.35 -9.60
C GLY A 89 -5.95 10.17 -8.12
N THR A 90 -6.47 8.99 -7.76
CA THR A 90 -6.72 8.62 -6.36
C THR A 90 -5.41 8.49 -5.59
N SER A 91 -4.39 7.87 -6.21
CA SER A 91 -3.05 7.74 -5.61
C SER A 91 -2.38 9.09 -5.35
N LEU A 92 -2.50 10.06 -6.25
CA LEU A 92 -1.99 11.41 -6.05
C LEU A 92 -2.53 12.03 -4.75
N ASN A 93 -3.86 12.05 -4.61
CA ASN A 93 -4.51 12.62 -3.41
C ASN A 93 -4.09 11.85 -2.16
N ARG A 94 -4.11 10.52 -2.22
CA ARG A 94 -3.73 9.65 -1.10
C ARG A 94 -2.30 9.86 -0.64
N GLN A 95 -1.36 10.04 -1.58
CA GLN A 95 0.03 10.28 -1.24
C GLN A 95 0.20 11.64 -0.53
N VAL A 96 -0.47 12.69 -0.99
CA VAL A 96 -0.43 14.01 -0.33
C VAL A 96 -1.04 13.95 1.08
N GLU A 97 -2.18 13.28 1.25
CA GLU A 97 -2.78 13.02 2.56
C GLU A 97 -1.82 12.26 3.48
N PHE A 98 -1.08 11.28 2.94
CA PHE A 98 -0.14 10.47 3.69
C PHE A 98 1.07 11.27 4.19
N TYR A 99 1.64 12.15 3.35
CA TYR A 99 2.68 13.09 3.79
C TYR A 99 2.18 14.00 4.91
N GLN A 100 0.97 14.55 4.76
CA GLN A 100 0.42 15.47 5.76
C GLN A 100 0.14 14.77 7.09
N TRP A 101 -0.36 13.53 7.04
CA TRP A 101 -0.63 12.71 8.22
C TRP A 101 0.64 12.30 8.96
N LEU A 102 1.74 12.06 8.25
CA LEU A 102 3.02 11.65 8.83
C LEU A 102 3.90 12.82 9.30
N GLN A 103 3.49 14.06 9.09
CA GLN A 103 4.31 15.22 9.46
C GLN A 103 4.36 15.38 11.00
N SER A 104 5.56 15.37 11.56
CA SER A 104 5.82 15.62 12.98
C SER A 104 5.59 17.08 13.34
N ALA A 105 5.52 17.38 14.65
CA ALA A 105 5.38 18.74 15.14
C ALA A 105 6.54 19.66 14.71
N GLU A 106 7.74 19.09 14.51
CA GLU A 106 8.95 19.78 14.04
C GLU A 106 9.00 19.89 12.50
N GLY A 107 8.11 19.21 11.79
CA GLY A 107 7.98 19.26 10.34
C GLY A 107 8.65 18.12 9.57
N ALA A 108 9.34 17.19 10.25
CA ALA A 108 9.88 15.98 9.62
C ALA A 108 8.74 15.01 9.24
N ILE A 109 8.96 14.13 8.27
CA ILE A 109 7.97 13.12 7.88
C ILE A 109 8.34 11.78 8.52
N ALA A 110 7.42 11.20 9.31
CA ALA A 110 7.57 9.90 9.95
C ALA A 110 7.51 8.73 8.95
N GLY A 111 7.73 7.51 9.43
CA GLY A 111 7.94 6.31 8.60
C GLY A 111 6.81 6.00 7.60
N GLY A 112 5.66 5.55 8.08
CA GLY A 112 4.57 5.14 7.17
C GLY A 112 3.43 4.39 7.84
N ALA A 113 2.87 3.42 7.11
CA ALA A 113 1.76 2.60 7.59
C ALA A 113 1.77 1.19 6.99
N THR A 114 1.08 0.27 7.67
CA THR A 114 0.87 -1.11 7.22
C THR A 114 -0.58 -1.58 7.35
N ASN A 115 -1.05 -2.34 6.37
CA ASN A 115 -2.30 -3.12 6.47
C ASN A 115 -2.07 -4.51 7.11
N SER A 116 -0.82 -4.91 7.34
CA SER A 116 -0.45 -6.22 7.89
C SER A 116 0.55 -6.05 9.04
N TRP A 117 0.04 -5.84 10.25
CA TRP A 117 0.90 -5.68 11.43
C TRP A 117 1.74 -6.94 11.65
N GLY A 118 3.04 -6.75 11.92
CA GLY A 118 4.01 -7.85 12.03
C GLY A 118 4.15 -8.71 10.77
N GLY A 119 3.64 -8.26 9.62
CA GLY A 119 3.62 -9.03 8.37
C GLY A 119 2.70 -10.24 8.38
N ALA A 120 1.82 -10.36 9.37
CA ALA A 120 0.95 -11.52 9.58
C ALA A 120 -0.53 -11.13 9.84
N TYR A 121 -0.91 -9.89 9.47
CA TYR A 121 -2.22 -9.31 9.81
C TYR A 121 -2.51 -9.42 11.31
N GLY A 122 -1.52 -9.12 12.15
CA GLY A 122 -1.64 -9.20 13.60
C GLY A 122 -2.36 -7.99 14.20
N THR A 123 -2.57 -8.03 15.52
CA THR A 123 -3.08 -6.89 16.27
C THR A 123 -1.90 -5.98 16.68
N PRO A 124 -1.92 -4.69 16.34
CA PRO A 124 -0.91 -3.75 16.81
C PRO A 124 -1.05 -3.44 18.31
N PRO A 125 0.01 -2.92 18.96
CA PRO A 125 -0.07 -2.38 20.31
C PRO A 125 -1.19 -1.34 20.45
N ALA A 126 -1.78 -1.23 21.64
CA ALA A 126 -2.96 -0.39 21.88
C ALA A 126 -2.72 1.10 21.53
N GLU A 127 -1.50 1.58 21.74
CA GLU A 127 -1.05 2.93 21.42
C GLU A 127 -1.01 3.22 19.90
N VAL A 128 -0.93 2.19 19.05
CA VAL A 128 -0.93 2.33 17.59
C VAL A 128 -2.33 2.13 16.99
N GLN A 129 -3.23 1.42 17.67
CA GLN A 129 -4.55 1.05 17.13
C GLN A 129 -5.41 2.25 16.70
N ASN A 130 -5.23 3.41 17.34
CA ASN A 130 -5.95 4.64 16.98
C ASN A 130 -5.19 5.54 15.99
N SER A 131 -3.90 5.26 15.76
CA SER A 131 -3.04 5.98 14.84
C SER A 131 -3.14 5.36 13.45
N THR A 132 -4.29 5.56 12.80
CA THR A 132 -4.59 4.92 11.51
C THR A 132 -4.68 5.90 10.35
N PHE A 133 -4.33 5.40 9.16
CA PHE A 133 -4.49 6.07 7.89
C PHE A 133 -5.31 5.18 6.96
N TYR A 134 -6.56 5.54 6.71
CA TYR A 134 -7.53 4.68 6.01
C TYR A 134 -7.65 3.28 6.63
N GLY A 135 -7.49 3.18 7.95
CA GLY A 135 -7.50 1.93 8.71
C GLY A 135 -6.22 1.09 8.61
N MET A 136 -5.19 1.55 7.89
CA MET A 136 -3.83 1.00 8.01
C MET A 136 -3.17 1.58 9.26
N PHE A 137 -2.34 0.78 9.94
CA PHE A 137 -1.72 1.15 11.20
C PHE A 137 -0.42 1.91 10.97
N TYR A 138 -0.19 2.98 11.73
CA TYR A 138 1.08 3.69 11.76
C TYR A 138 2.25 2.75 12.07
N ASP A 139 3.31 2.88 11.28
CA ASP A 139 4.56 2.17 11.47
C ASP A 139 5.70 3.17 11.35
N TRP A 140 6.48 3.34 12.41
CA TRP A 140 7.59 4.29 12.44
C TRP A 140 8.82 3.78 11.68
N GLN A 141 8.90 2.46 11.43
CA GLN A 141 9.99 1.78 10.74
C GLN A 141 9.44 0.76 9.70
N PRO A 142 8.69 1.21 8.67
CA PRO A 142 8.10 0.29 7.72
C PRO A 142 9.12 -0.69 7.13
N VAL A 143 8.79 -1.98 7.21
CA VAL A 143 9.52 -3.13 6.62
C VAL A 143 10.76 -3.59 7.35
N TYR A 144 11.76 -2.73 7.56
CA TYR A 144 13.05 -3.14 8.13
C TYR A 144 13.26 -2.45 9.49
N PRO A 145 13.42 -3.23 10.58
CA PRO A 145 13.67 -2.68 11.91
C PRO A 145 15.16 -2.64 12.29
N ASP A 146 16.05 -2.85 11.32
CA ASP A 146 17.50 -2.90 11.52
C ASP A 146 18.22 -2.47 10.23
N PRO A 147 18.58 -1.18 10.08
CA PRO A 147 18.16 0.02 10.83
C PRO A 147 16.93 0.74 10.27
#